data_AF-A0A1G1P6S5-F1
#
_entry.id   AF-A0A1G1P6S5-F1
#
_cell.length_a   1.000
_cell.length_b   1.000
_cell.length_c   1.000
_cell.angle_alpha   90.00
_cell.angle_beta   90.00
_cell.angle_gamma   90.00
#
_symmetry.space_group_name_H-M   'P 1'
#
loop_
_entity.id
_entity.type
_entity.pdbx_description
1 polymer ?
#
loop_
_entity_poly.entity_id
_entity_poly.type
_entity_poly.pdbx_seq_one_letter_code
_entity_poly.pdbx_strand_id
1 'polypeptide(L)'
;MPHLIRYQGQAVDINGVPLEGPYTLTFRLYDAETAGTVKWQEAQLNVTLAGGHFSVLLGQVQSLDGVDWGQPLWLSVQVNGEPELAPRQRITSVPLAIVAERLADTESLMPSGAIVLWTGVVCPAGYTRLTAYDGKFLVGSATAGTAGGSNTHAHGAGTYAGPSHTHSIPHNGWTWNGSGTEMSILAVGKGGEAFARPTTPNVSGASGTGPVTGASSPADSRPEFMTITLCKKN
;
A
#
# COMPACT_ATOMS: atom_id res chain seq x y z
N MET A 1 24.96 11.53 -9.00
CA MET A 1 26.26 11.88 -8.38
C MET A 1 27.35 11.39 -9.31
N PRO A 2 28.47 12.11 -9.50
CA PRO A 2 29.56 11.64 -10.36
C PRO A 2 30.23 10.41 -9.76
N HIS A 3 30.45 9.37 -10.57
CA HIS A 3 31.24 8.21 -10.18
C HIS A 3 32.72 8.58 -10.30
N LEU A 4 33.40 8.80 -9.17
CA LEU A 4 34.84 9.08 -9.12
C LEU A 4 35.58 7.92 -8.45
N ILE A 5 36.70 7.51 -9.04
CA ILE A 5 37.55 6.44 -8.50
C ILE A 5 38.91 7.03 -8.14
N ARG A 6 39.35 6.85 -6.88
CA ARG A 6 40.71 7.18 -6.48
C ARG A 6 41.66 6.08 -6.96
N TYR A 7 42.66 6.46 -7.75
CA TYR A 7 43.67 5.55 -8.24
C TYR A 7 45.07 6.05 -7.85
N GLN A 8 45.90 5.12 -7.38
CA GLN A 8 47.27 5.38 -6.95
C GLN A 8 48.18 4.32 -7.54
N GLY A 9 49.39 4.73 -7.91
CA GLY A 9 50.37 3.85 -8.50
C GLY A 9 51.78 4.35 -8.30
N GLN A 10 52.74 3.50 -8.65
CA GLN A 10 54.14 3.86 -8.76
C GLN A 10 54.61 3.57 -10.18
N ALA A 11 55.24 4.56 -10.82
CA ALA A 11 55.85 4.41 -12.12
C ALA A 11 57.38 4.53 -12.00
N VAL A 12 58.06 3.55 -12.59
CA VAL A 12 59.51 3.46 -12.67
C VAL A 12 59.91 3.28 -14.13
N ASP A 13 61.14 3.64 -14.48
CA ASP A 13 61.70 3.37 -15.80
C ASP A 13 62.12 1.90 -15.96
N ILE A 14 62.68 1.55 -17.13
CA ILE A 14 63.14 0.19 -17.44
C ILE A 14 64.27 -0.31 -16.52
N ASN A 15 65.00 0.61 -15.88
CA ASN A 15 66.08 0.30 -14.94
C ASN A 15 65.58 0.29 -13.49
N GLY A 16 64.28 0.48 -13.26
CA GLY A 16 63.67 0.56 -11.93
C GLY A 16 63.86 1.90 -11.23
N VAL A 17 64.33 2.94 -11.94
CA VAL A 17 64.48 4.29 -11.37
C VAL A 17 63.10 4.96 -11.33
N PRO A 18 62.67 5.49 -10.16
CA PRO A 18 61.38 6.17 -10.06
C PRO A 18 61.30 7.41 -10.96
N LEU A 19 60.16 7.57 -11.63
CA LEU A 19 59.90 8.76 -12.43
C LEU A 19 59.62 9.97 -11.52
N GLU A 20 60.11 11.15 -11.90
CA GLU A 20 60.02 12.40 -11.13
C GLU A 20 59.52 13.55 -12.00
N GLY A 21 58.59 14.35 -11.48
CA GLY A 21 58.07 15.54 -12.15
C GLY A 21 56.74 15.32 -12.89
N PRO A 22 56.32 16.25 -13.76
CA PRO A 22 55.03 16.20 -14.41
C PRO A 22 55.01 15.24 -15.60
N TYR A 23 54.04 14.33 -15.62
CA TYR A 23 53.78 13.41 -16.73
C TYR A 23 52.34 13.53 -17.22
N THR A 24 52.12 13.21 -18.49
CA THR A 24 50.78 12.94 -19.01
C THR A 24 50.46 11.48 -18.80
N LEU A 25 49.43 11.19 -18.02
CA LEU A 25 48.95 9.83 -17.78
C LEU A 25 47.64 9.63 -18.54
N THR A 26 47.58 8.62 -19.40
CA THR A 26 46.34 8.21 -20.06
C THR A 26 45.89 6.89 -19.47
N PHE A 27 44.65 6.86 -19.00
CA PHE A 27 44.00 5.71 -18.40
C PHE A 27 42.98 5.15 -19.36
N ARG A 28 42.89 3.82 -19.46
CA ARG A 28 41.88 3.14 -20.28
C ARG A 28 41.29 1.96 -19.54
N LEU A 29 39.98 1.79 -19.68
CA LEU A 29 39.26 0.59 -19.23
C LEU A 29 38.98 -0.32 -20.43
N TYR A 30 39.30 -1.59 -20.26
CA TYR A 30 39.08 -2.64 -21.25
C TYR A 30 38.12 -3.71 -20.71
N ASP A 31 37.43 -4.39 -21.62
CA ASP A 31 36.59 -5.57 -21.34
C ASP A 31 37.36 -6.90 -21.31
N ALA A 32 38.68 -6.87 -21.51
CA ALA A 32 39.53 -8.05 -21.42
C ALA A 32 40.95 -7.70 -20.92
N GLU A 33 41.59 -8.69 -20.30
CA GLU A 33 42.96 -8.60 -19.78
C GLU A 33 44.00 -8.39 -20.88
N THR A 34 43.86 -9.14 -21.96
CA THR A 34 44.67 -9.06 -23.18
C THR A 34 43.76 -8.98 -24.38
N ALA A 35 44.14 -8.16 -25.38
CA ALA A 35 43.22 -7.73 -26.42
C ALA A 35 41.94 -7.09 -25.81
N GLY A 36 40.86 -6.91 -26.56
CA GLY A 36 39.62 -6.29 -26.08
C GLY A 36 39.44 -4.83 -26.50
N THR A 37 38.28 -4.29 -26.16
CA THR A 37 37.81 -2.98 -26.61
C THR A 37 37.90 -1.97 -25.48
N VAL A 38 38.34 -0.75 -25.80
CA VAL A 38 38.32 0.37 -24.86
C VAL A 38 36.86 0.73 -24.56
N LYS A 39 36.46 0.60 -23.30
CA LYS A 39 35.14 1.03 -22.80
C LYS A 39 35.15 2.47 -22.32
N TRP A 40 36.30 2.95 -21.87
CA TRP A 40 36.47 4.29 -21.37
C TRP A 40 37.94 4.70 -21.43
N GLN A 41 38.19 5.99 -21.65
CA GLN A 41 39.53 6.57 -21.73
C GLN A 41 39.54 7.97 -21.10
N GLU A 42 40.58 8.28 -20.34
CA GLU A 42 40.83 9.61 -19.79
C GLU A 42 42.31 9.96 -19.89
N ALA A 43 42.62 11.16 -20.39
CA ALA A 43 43.97 11.70 -20.35
C ALA A 43 44.06 12.79 -19.27
N GLN A 44 44.95 12.60 -18.31
CA GLN A 44 45.27 13.57 -17.28
C GLN A 44 46.64 14.18 -17.57
N LEU A 45 46.64 15.51 -17.74
CA LEU A 45 47.84 16.28 -18.07
C LEU A 45 48.52 16.78 -16.80
N ASN A 46 49.85 16.88 -16.84
CA ASN A 46 50.68 17.43 -15.76
C ASN A 46 50.48 16.76 -14.40
N VAL A 47 50.34 15.43 -14.37
CA VAL A 47 50.31 14.66 -13.12
C VAL A 47 51.72 14.63 -12.53
N THR A 48 51.90 15.24 -11.36
CA THR A 48 53.18 15.23 -10.66
C THR A 48 53.44 13.87 -10.03
N LEU A 49 54.52 13.22 -10.45
CA LEU A 49 55.07 12.03 -9.83
C LEU A 49 56.20 12.43 -8.87
N ALA A 50 56.19 11.85 -7.68
CA ALA A 50 57.23 12.04 -6.66
C ALA A 50 57.64 10.68 -6.08
N GLY A 51 58.92 10.32 -6.16
CA GLY A 51 59.39 8.96 -5.89
C GLY A 51 58.72 7.91 -6.78
N GLY A 52 58.32 8.29 -7.99
CA GLY A 52 57.50 7.48 -8.89
C GLY A 52 56.02 7.39 -8.51
N HIS A 53 55.62 7.86 -7.33
CA HIS A 53 54.24 7.74 -6.85
C HIS A 53 53.34 8.84 -7.41
N PHE A 54 52.10 8.48 -7.73
CA PHE A 54 51.04 9.41 -8.09
C PHE A 54 49.70 9.02 -7.47
N SER A 55 48.80 9.99 -7.37
CA SER A 55 47.44 9.80 -6.87
C SER A 55 46.48 10.68 -7.66
N VAL A 56 45.53 10.05 -8.34
CA VAL A 56 44.58 10.71 -9.25
C VAL A 56 43.13 10.32 -8.94
N LEU A 57 42.19 11.11 -9.45
CA LEU A 57 40.76 10.78 -9.46
C LEU A 57 40.33 10.51 -10.91
N LEU A 58 40.00 9.26 -11.21
CA LEU A 58 39.42 8.86 -12.49
C LEU A 58 37.95 9.26 -12.53
N GLY A 59 37.46 9.68 -13.69
CA GLY A 59 36.12 10.22 -13.86
C GLY A 59 36.05 11.75 -13.76
N GLN A 60 37.15 12.41 -13.41
CA GLN A 60 37.17 13.86 -13.18
C GLN A 60 37.26 14.65 -14.49
N VAL A 61 38.10 14.20 -15.44
CA VAL A 61 38.23 14.85 -16.75
C VAL A 61 37.24 14.27 -17.75
N GLN A 62 37.07 12.94 -17.76
CA GLN A 62 36.10 12.25 -18.60
C GLN A 62 35.16 11.44 -17.69
N SER A 63 33.85 11.74 -17.71
CA SER A 63 32.90 11.03 -16.86
C SER A 63 32.95 9.52 -17.09
N LEU A 64 32.81 8.76 -16.00
CA LEU A 64 32.66 7.30 -15.98
C LEU A 64 31.20 6.85 -16.21
N ASP A 65 30.29 7.80 -16.45
CA ASP A 65 28.90 7.49 -16.77
C ASP A 65 28.82 6.69 -18.07
N GLY A 66 28.04 5.60 -18.05
CA GLY A 66 27.88 4.69 -19.19
C GLY A 66 28.86 3.51 -19.22
N VAL A 67 29.84 3.45 -18.30
CA VAL A 67 30.63 2.23 -18.09
C VAL A 67 29.76 1.15 -17.45
N ASP A 68 29.72 -0.04 -18.05
CA ASP A 68 29.07 -1.20 -17.48
C ASP A 68 29.96 -1.86 -16.42
N TRP A 69 29.64 -1.61 -15.15
CA TRP A 69 30.36 -2.15 -13.99
C TRP A 69 29.93 -3.57 -13.60
N GLY A 70 28.92 -4.14 -14.28
CA GLY A 70 28.45 -5.51 -14.06
C GLY A 70 29.37 -6.57 -14.68
N GLN A 71 30.39 -6.15 -15.43
CA GLN A 71 31.34 -7.03 -16.12
C GLN A 71 32.76 -6.85 -15.54
N PRO A 72 33.64 -7.85 -15.69
CA PRO A 72 35.06 -7.67 -15.42
C PRO A 72 35.65 -6.55 -16.30
N LEU A 73 36.39 -5.63 -15.67
CA LEU A 73 37.09 -4.54 -16.34
C LEU A 73 38.57 -4.53 -15.98
N TRP A 74 39.42 -4.12 -16.91
CA TRP A 74 40.87 -4.02 -16.74
C TRP A 74 41.34 -2.60 -17.06
N LEU A 75 42.09 -2.02 -16.12
CA LEU A 75 42.70 -0.70 -16.24
C LEU A 75 44.10 -0.82 -16.83
N SER A 76 44.36 -0.06 -17.88
CA SER A 76 45.72 0.21 -18.36
C SER A 76 46.12 1.66 -18.09
N VAL A 77 47.43 1.87 -17.99
CA VAL A 77 48.05 3.18 -17.79
C VAL A 77 49.10 3.37 -18.88
N GLN A 78 49.10 4.55 -19.48
CA GLN A 78 50.07 4.97 -20.49
C GLN A 78 50.73 6.26 -20.01
N VAL A 79 52.06 6.32 -20.07
CA VAL A 79 52.86 7.47 -19.62
C VAL A 79 53.43 8.19 -20.84
N ASN A 80 53.16 9.49 -20.99
CA ASN A 80 53.66 10.35 -22.08
C ASN A 80 53.49 9.79 -23.52
N GLY A 81 52.48 8.94 -23.75
CA GLY A 81 52.24 8.34 -25.07
C GLY A 81 53.11 7.13 -25.41
N GLU A 82 53.97 6.67 -24.49
CA GLU A 82 54.72 5.41 -24.60
C GLU A 82 53.79 4.19 -24.73
N PRO A 83 54.29 2.98 -25.06
CA PRO A 83 53.46 1.78 -25.00
C PRO A 83 52.74 1.63 -23.65
N GLU A 84 51.48 1.16 -23.68
CA GLU A 84 50.71 0.95 -22.46
C GLU A 84 51.41 -0.05 -21.53
N LEU A 85 51.38 0.24 -20.23
CA LEU A 85 51.96 -0.64 -19.23
C LEU A 85 51.17 -1.96 -19.17
N ALA A 86 51.91 -3.06 -19.12
CA ALA A 86 51.39 -4.42 -18.99
C ALA A 86 51.98 -5.08 -17.73
N PRO A 87 51.24 -6.01 -17.08
CA PRO A 87 49.87 -6.42 -17.38
C PRO A 87 48.83 -5.36 -16.96
N ARG A 88 47.66 -5.39 -17.60
CA ARG A 88 46.54 -4.52 -17.20
C ARG A 88 46.03 -4.94 -15.82
N GLN A 89 45.68 -3.97 -14.99
CA GLN A 89 45.21 -4.23 -13.64
C GLN A 89 43.70 -4.47 -13.64
N ARG A 90 43.24 -5.64 -13.18
CA ARG A 90 41.81 -5.92 -13.02
C ARG A 90 41.21 -4.98 -11.96
N ILE A 91 40.11 -4.30 -12.30
CA ILE A 91 39.32 -3.54 -11.34
C ILE A 91 38.51 -4.53 -10.50
N THR A 92 38.58 -4.39 -9.18
CA THR A 92 37.84 -5.21 -8.23
C THR A 92 36.99 -4.34 -7.32
N SER A 93 35.88 -4.91 -6.87
CA SER A 93 35.04 -4.30 -5.84
C SER A 93 35.76 -4.31 -4.48
N VAL A 94 35.64 -3.21 -3.74
CA VAL A 94 36.03 -3.16 -2.31
C VAL A 94 34.96 -3.89 -1.49
N PRO A 95 35.28 -4.64 -0.42
CA PRO A 95 34.29 -5.42 0.35
C PRO A 95 33.05 -4.64 0.80
N LEU A 96 33.21 -3.36 1.14
CA LEU A 96 32.07 -2.50 1.54
C LEU A 96 31.20 -2.07 0.34
N ALA A 97 31.77 -1.94 -0.86
CA ALA A 97 31.02 -1.64 -2.08
C ALA A 97 30.09 -2.80 -2.46
N ILE A 98 30.50 -4.04 -2.19
CA ILE A 98 29.66 -5.24 -2.39
C ILE A 98 28.40 -5.21 -1.50
N VAL A 99 28.51 -4.66 -0.27
CA VAL A 99 27.36 -4.50 0.62
C VAL A 99 26.42 -3.41 0.11
N ALA A 100 26.95 -2.32 -0.47
CA ALA A 100 26.15 -1.25 -1.06
C ALA A 100 25.41 -1.70 -2.34
N GLU A 101 26.04 -2.53 -3.18
CA GLU A 101 25.39 -3.12 -4.37
C GLU A 101 24.14 -3.92 -4.00
N ARG A 102 24.17 -4.66 -2.89
CA ARG A 102 23.00 -5.40 -2.40
C ARG A 102 21.82 -4.51 -1.95
N LEU A 103 22.08 -3.22 -1.66
CA LEU A 103 21.05 -2.26 -1.24
C LEU A 103 20.59 -1.35 -2.38
N ALA A 104 21.38 -1.24 -3.46
CA ALA A 104 21.03 -0.47 -4.65
C ALA A 104 20.00 -1.19 -5.53
N ASP A 105 19.84 -2.51 -5.34
CA ASP A 105 18.73 -3.24 -5.93
C ASP A 105 17.43 -2.94 -5.16
N THR A 106 16.84 -1.78 -5.45
CA THR A 106 15.55 -1.34 -4.91
C THR A 106 14.42 -2.35 -5.17
N GLU A 107 14.61 -3.28 -6.11
CA GLU A 107 13.66 -4.37 -6.38
C GLU A 107 13.70 -5.47 -5.30
N SER A 108 14.79 -5.58 -4.55
CA SER A 108 15.02 -6.64 -3.54
C SER A 108 14.52 -6.27 -2.14
N LEU A 109 14.17 -5.01 -1.88
CA LEU A 109 13.65 -4.59 -0.57
C LEU A 109 12.25 -5.15 -0.26
N MET A 110 11.50 -5.49 -1.30
CA MET A 110 10.13 -6.00 -1.18
C MET A 110 10.09 -7.42 -1.75
N PRO A 111 9.82 -8.46 -0.95
CA PRO A 111 9.72 -9.82 -1.46
C PRO A 111 8.54 -9.94 -2.44
N SER A 112 8.69 -10.79 -3.46
CA SER A 112 7.60 -11.15 -4.35
C SER A 112 6.37 -11.60 -3.55
N GLY A 113 5.22 -11.04 -3.91
CA GLY A 113 3.96 -11.26 -3.21
C GLY A 113 3.63 -10.26 -2.10
N ALA A 114 4.55 -9.38 -1.70
CA ALA A 114 4.23 -8.27 -0.81
C ALA A 114 3.13 -7.38 -1.41
N ILE A 115 2.19 -6.93 -0.59
CA ILE A 115 1.13 -6.01 -0.99
C ILE A 115 1.43 -4.64 -0.38
N VAL A 116 1.47 -3.62 -1.22
CA VAL A 116 1.67 -2.23 -0.82
C VAL A 116 0.39 -1.42 -1.00
N LEU A 117 0.21 -0.44 -0.11
CA LEU A 117 -0.81 0.59 -0.24
C LEU A 117 -0.28 1.69 -1.15
N TRP A 118 -0.97 1.95 -2.27
CA TRP A 118 -0.52 2.86 -3.31
C TRP A 118 -1.54 3.96 -3.58
N THR A 119 -1.10 5.22 -3.50
CA THR A 119 -1.96 6.39 -3.68
C THR A 119 -2.24 6.72 -5.14
N GLY A 120 -1.51 6.14 -6.09
CA GLY A 120 -1.73 6.32 -7.53
C GLY A 120 -2.77 5.36 -8.10
N VAL A 121 -3.25 5.68 -9.31
CA VAL A 121 -4.24 4.85 -10.03
C VAL A 121 -3.61 3.66 -10.76
N VAL A 122 -2.35 3.77 -11.16
CA VAL A 122 -1.57 2.71 -11.82
C VAL A 122 -0.48 2.24 -10.88
N CYS A 123 -0.33 0.92 -10.73
CA CYS A 123 0.74 0.35 -9.92
C CYS A 123 2.12 0.66 -10.52
N PRO A 124 3.15 0.85 -9.69
CA PRO A 124 4.51 1.05 -10.17
C PRO A 124 5.02 -0.18 -10.92
N ALA A 125 6.08 0.00 -11.72
CA ALA A 125 6.73 -1.09 -12.43
C ALA A 125 7.14 -2.22 -11.46
N GLY A 126 6.98 -3.47 -11.88
CA GLY A 126 7.24 -4.64 -11.04
C GLY A 126 6.11 -4.97 -10.04
N TYR A 127 4.97 -4.29 -10.10
CA TYR A 127 3.79 -4.60 -9.30
C TYR A 127 2.55 -4.83 -10.18
N THR A 128 1.67 -5.72 -9.71
CA THR A 128 0.38 -6.03 -10.32
C THR A 128 -0.77 -5.51 -9.45
N ARG A 129 -1.77 -4.87 -10.07
CA ARG A 129 -2.96 -4.36 -9.38
C ARG A 129 -3.84 -5.50 -8.84
N LEU A 130 -4.23 -5.42 -7.57
CA LEU A 130 -5.05 -6.42 -6.88
C LEU A 130 -6.55 -6.06 -6.86
N THR A 131 -7.20 -6.18 -8.01
CA THR A 131 -8.64 -5.85 -8.16
C THR A 131 -9.58 -6.75 -7.34
N ALA A 132 -9.16 -7.97 -7.03
CA ALA A 132 -9.94 -8.91 -6.21
C ALA A 132 -10.24 -8.38 -4.80
N TYR A 133 -9.48 -7.39 -4.33
CA TYR A 133 -9.59 -6.80 -2.99
C TYR A 133 -10.40 -5.49 -2.98
N ASP A 134 -10.79 -4.97 -4.14
CA ASP A 134 -11.56 -3.73 -4.23
C ASP A 134 -12.89 -3.86 -3.45
N GLY A 135 -13.21 -2.81 -2.68
CA GLY A 135 -14.44 -2.72 -1.87
C GLY A 135 -14.50 -3.66 -0.67
N LYS A 136 -13.39 -4.30 -0.28
CA LYS A 136 -13.32 -5.23 0.86
C LYS A 136 -12.50 -4.65 2.00
N PHE A 137 -12.91 -4.95 3.22
CA PHE A 137 -12.09 -4.74 4.40
C PHE A 137 -11.04 -5.85 4.49
N LEU A 138 -9.76 -5.47 4.67
CA LEU A 138 -8.66 -6.43 4.75
C LEU A 138 -8.60 -7.05 6.15
N VAL A 139 -8.64 -8.37 6.23
CA VAL A 139 -8.52 -9.14 7.47
C VAL A 139 -7.48 -10.23 7.28
N GLY A 140 -6.67 -10.48 8.31
CA GLY A 140 -5.70 -11.57 8.31
C GLY A 140 -6.39 -12.94 8.27
N SER A 141 -5.89 -13.85 7.43
CA SER A 141 -6.36 -15.23 7.30
C SER A 141 -5.19 -16.15 6.94
N ALA A 142 -5.30 -17.45 7.23
CA ALA A 142 -4.32 -18.45 6.83
C ALA A 142 -4.23 -18.62 5.30
N THR A 143 -5.28 -18.24 4.56
CA THR A 143 -5.30 -18.23 3.11
C THR A 143 -5.62 -16.82 2.62
N ALA A 144 -4.69 -16.23 1.87
CA ALA A 144 -4.87 -14.91 1.28
C ALA A 144 -5.90 -14.95 0.14
N GLY A 145 -6.71 -13.91 0.00
CA GLY A 145 -7.70 -13.76 -1.08
C GLY A 145 -9.05 -14.44 -0.81
N THR A 146 -9.21 -15.17 0.29
CA THR A 146 -10.52 -15.69 0.71
C THR A 146 -11.43 -14.53 1.11
N ALA A 147 -12.55 -14.38 0.40
CA ALA A 147 -13.58 -13.42 0.77
C ALA A 147 -14.50 -14.00 1.86
N GLY A 148 -14.87 -13.17 2.83
CA GLY A 148 -15.81 -13.50 3.89
C GLY A 148 -16.52 -12.24 4.39
N GLY A 149 -17.64 -12.43 5.11
CA GLY A 149 -18.54 -11.33 5.46
C GLY A 149 -19.43 -10.90 4.29
N SER A 150 -20.43 -10.08 4.59
CA SER A 150 -21.37 -9.54 3.61
C SER A 150 -21.54 -8.04 3.85
N ASN A 151 -21.55 -7.26 2.76
CA ASN A 151 -21.86 -5.83 2.81
C ASN A 151 -23.34 -5.56 3.11
N THR A 152 -24.17 -6.60 3.10
CA THR A 152 -25.58 -6.55 3.49
C THR A 152 -25.81 -7.53 4.63
N HIS A 153 -26.49 -7.07 5.68
CA HIS A 153 -27.08 -7.97 6.66
C HIS A 153 -28.59 -7.73 6.65
N ALA A 154 -29.36 -8.82 6.78
CA ALA A 154 -30.81 -8.73 6.87
C ALA A 154 -31.19 -8.55 8.34
N HIS A 155 -31.94 -7.50 8.64
CA HIS A 155 -32.73 -7.50 9.87
C HIS A 155 -33.94 -8.39 9.61
N GLY A 156 -34.06 -9.50 10.35
CA GLY A 156 -35.30 -10.26 10.36
C GLY A 156 -36.44 -9.36 10.83
N ALA A 157 -37.64 -9.54 10.27
CA ALA A 157 -38.84 -8.92 10.81
C ALA A 157 -39.06 -9.43 12.23
N GLY A 158 -38.52 -8.71 13.22
CA GLY A 158 -38.80 -8.98 14.62
C GLY A 158 -40.25 -8.62 14.91
N THR A 159 -41.01 -9.57 15.47
CA THR A 159 -42.30 -9.27 16.08
C THR A 159 -42.04 -8.49 17.36
N TYR A 160 -41.97 -7.17 17.26
CA TYR A 160 -41.99 -6.29 18.43
C TYR A 160 -43.41 -6.28 18.99
N ALA A 161 -43.71 -7.22 19.90
CA ALA A 161 -44.91 -7.16 20.70
C ALA A 161 -44.74 -6.05 21.76
N GLY A 162 -45.23 -4.85 21.45
CA GLY A 162 -45.42 -3.83 22.47
C GLY A 162 -46.35 -4.37 23.57
N PRO A 163 -46.09 -4.10 24.87
CA PRO A 163 -47.01 -4.51 25.93
C PRO A 163 -48.39 -3.92 25.65
N SER A 164 -49.42 -4.78 25.52
CA SER A 164 -50.79 -4.32 25.43
C SER A 164 -51.15 -3.58 26.72
N HIS A 165 -51.58 -2.33 26.64
CA HIS A 165 -52.18 -1.63 27.77
C HIS A 165 -53.70 -1.55 27.58
N THR A 166 -54.43 -1.52 28.69
CA THR A 166 -55.88 -1.31 28.70
C THR A 166 -56.19 0.10 29.18
N HIS A 167 -57.27 0.69 28.65
CA HIS A 167 -57.83 1.92 29.19
C HIS A 167 -59.05 1.56 30.03
N SER A 168 -59.03 1.89 31.33
CA SER A 168 -60.23 1.81 32.17
C SER A 168 -60.97 3.14 32.10
N ILE A 169 -62.20 3.12 31.61
CA ILE A 169 -63.11 4.26 31.74
C ILE A 169 -63.98 4.00 32.98
N PRO A 170 -63.90 4.80 34.04
CA PRO A 170 -64.71 4.59 35.23
C PRO A 170 -66.17 4.94 34.95
N HIS A 171 -67.06 3.95 34.92
CA HIS A 171 -68.48 4.20 35.13
C HIS A 171 -68.73 4.35 36.64
N ASN A 172 -69.11 5.54 37.10
CA ASN A 172 -69.45 5.72 38.51
C ASN A 172 -70.84 5.12 38.80
N GLY A 173 -70.93 4.30 39.84
CA GLY A 173 -72.19 4.14 40.58
C GLY A 173 -73.29 3.24 40.00
N TRP A 174 -72.98 2.10 39.38
CA TRP A 174 -74.01 1.10 39.05
C TRP A 174 -73.63 -0.31 39.55
N THR A 175 -74.38 -0.83 40.53
CA THR A 175 -74.24 -2.20 41.04
C THR A 175 -74.87 -3.16 40.04
N TRP A 176 -74.06 -4.00 39.42
CA TRP A 176 -74.51 -5.04 38.49
C TRP A 176 -74.81 -6.34 39.23
N ASN A 177 -75.99 -6.91 38.98
CA ASN A 177 -76.32 -8.28 39.40
C ASN A 177 -76.96 -9.00 38.20
N GLY A 178 -76.15 -9.71 37.44
CA GLY A 178 -76.52 -10.47 36.24
C GLY A 178 -75.26 -11.06 35.61
N SER A 179 -75.36 -11.90 34.58
CA SER A 179 -74.21 -12.52 33.90
C SER A 179 -74.27 -12.40 32.37
N GLY A 180 -74.98 -11.38 31.87
CA GLY A 180 -75.22 -11.17 30.43
C GLY A 180 -74.29 -10.12 29.80
N THR A 181 -73.99 -10.30 28.52
CA THR A 181 -73.17 -9.40 27.67
C THR A 181 -73.94 -8.21 27.09
N GLU A 182 -75.20 -8.02 27.50
CA GLU A 182 -76.05 -6.93 27.03
C GLU A 182 -76.44 -6.02 28.21
N MET A 183 -76.11 -4.73 28.12
CA MET A 183 -76.64 -3.72 29.04
C MET A 183 -78.04 -3.31 28.57
N SER A 184 -79.07 -3.92 29.16
CA SER A 184 -80.43 -3.40 29.05
C SER A 184 -80.69 -2.44 30.22
N ILE A 185 -80.65 -1.13 29.96
CA ILE A 185 -81.19 -0.13 30.88
C ILE A 185 -82.70 -0.12 30.70
N LEU A 186 -83.43 -0.68 31.66
CA LEU A 186 -84.88 -0.51 31.76
C LEU A 186 -85.16 0.70 32.67
N ALA A 187 -85.22 1.89 32.07
CA ALA A 187 -85.69 3.07 32.78
C ALA A 187 -87.23 3.06 32.83
N VAL A 188 -87.80 2.63 33.96
CA VAL A 188 -89.24 2.70 34.19
C VAL A 188 -89.58 4.12 34.66
N GLY A 189 -90.13 4.94 33.77
CA GLY A 189 -90.82 6.17 34.18
C GLY A 189 -92.05 5.80 35.03
N LYS A 190 -92.42 6.66 35.99
CA LYS A 190 -93.54 6.47 36.96
C LYS A 190 -94.95 6.23 36.35
N GLY A 191 -95.06 5.99 35.05
CA GLY A 191 -96.33 5.76 34.34
C GLY A 191 -96.37 4.52 33.43
N GLY A 192 -95.33 3.67 33.38
CA GLY A 192 -95.41 2.38 32.67
C GLY A 192 -95.30 2.43 31.12
N GLU A 193 -94.99 3.59 30.54
CA GLU A 193 -94.76 3.71 29.09
C GLU A 193 -93.31 3.31 28.75
N ALA A 194 -93.10 2.24 27.99
CA ALA A 194 -91.77 1.82 27.53
C ALA A 194 -91.32 2.66 26.32
N PHE A 195 -90.45 3.65 26.55
CA PHE A 195 -89.73 4.32 25.46
C PHE A 195 -88.60 3.42 24.95
N ALA A 196 -88.67 2.98 23.70
CA ALA A 196 -87.55 2.30 23.06
C ALA A 196 -86.64 3.28 22.31
N ARG A 197 -85.31 3.08 22.48
CA ARG A 197 -84.14 3.47 21.63
C ARG A 197 -83.33 4.70 22.08
N PRO A 198 -82.02 4.80 21.77
CA PRO A 198 -81.16 3.92 20.94
C PRO A 198 -80.04 3.22 21.73
N THR A 199 -79.69 2.01 21.31
CA THR A 199 -78.41 1.37 21.67
C THR A 199 -77.29 2.06 20.91
N THR A 200 -76.44 2.83 21.60
CA THR A 200 -75.09 3.05 21.08
C THR A 200 -74.31 1.77 21.34
N PRO A 201 -73.87 1.02 20.31
CA PRO A 201 -73.05 -0.15 20.56
C PRO A 201 -71.78 0.32 21.24
N ASN A 202 -71.39 -0.42 22.27
CA ASN A 202 -70.09 -0.32 22.91
C ASN A 202 -69.02 -0.23 21.81
N VAL A 203 -68.31 0.89 21.71
CA VAL A 203 -67.21 1.04 20.75
C VAL A 203 -66.02 0.29 21.34
N SER A 204 -65.97 -1.02 21.14
CA SER A 204 -64.72 -1.77 21.28
C SER A 204 -63.81 -1.39 20.12
N GLY A 205 -63.08 -0.29 20.29
CA GLY A 205 -61.94 0.02 19.42
C GLY A 205 -60.82 -0.96 19.73
N ALA A 206 -60.70 -2.03 18.94
CA ALA A 206 -59.47 -2.82 18.94
C ALA A 206 -58.32 -1.90 18.48
N SER A 207 -57.23 -1.82 19.26
CA SER A 207 -55.98 -1.28 18.74
C SER A 207 -55.59 -2.13 17.54
N GLY A 208 -55.48 -1.51 16.36
CA GLY A 208 -55.14 -2.24 15.13
C GLY A 208 -53.90 -3.11 15.36
N THR A 209 -54.03 -4.41 15.13
CA THR A 209 -52.91 -5.38 15.16
C THR A 209 -52.02 -5.23 13.93
N GLY A 210 -51.76 -3.98 13.52
CA GLY A 210 -50.88 -3.66 12.42
C GLY A 210 -49.43 -3.83 12.88
N PRO A 211 -48.59 -4.58 12.16
CA PRO A 211 -47.15 -4.55 12.41
C PRO A 211 -46.67 -3.11 12.33
N VAL A 212 -45.81 -2.70 13.27
CA VAL A 212 -45.06 -1.45 13.13
C VAL A 212 -44.08 -1.66 11.98
N THR A 213 -44.48 -1.24 10.78
CA THR A 213 -43.64 -1.31 9.59
C THR A 213 -42.86 -0.01 9.46
N GLY A 214 -41.59 -0.04 9.83
CA GLY A 214 -40.62 1.00 9.50
C GLY A 214 -39.61 0.44 8.51
N ALA A 215 -39.42 1.11 7.38
CA ALA A 215 -38.27 0.84 6.53
C ALA A 215 -37.02 1.35 7.26
N SER A 216 -36.06 0.48 7.57
CA SER A 216 -34.71 0.94 7.86
C SER A 216 -34.21 1.70 6.63
N SER A 217 -33.82 2.96 6.80
CA SER A 217 -33.34 3.80 5.70
C SER A 217 -32.28 3.05 4.87
N PRO A 218 -32.31 3.13 3.51
CA PRO A 218 -31.29 2.55 2.64
C PRO A 218 -29.94 3.28 2.72
N ALA A 219 -29.76 4.16 3.71
CA ALA A 219 -28.53 4.89 3.92
C ALA A 219 -27.38 3.89 4.17
N ASP A 220 -26.34 4.07 3.38
CA ASP A 220 -25.08 3.36 3.52
C ASP A 220 -24.46 3.67 4.89
N SER A 221 -24.55 2.72 5.81
CA SER A 221 -24.05 2.87 7.19
C SER A 221 -22.52 2.72 7.30
N ARG A 222 -21.78 2.71 6.17
CA ARG A 222 -20.31 2.68 6.20
C ARG A 222 -19.77 4.00 6.79
N PRO A 223 -18.83 3.95 7.76
CA PRO A 223 -18.10 5.14 8.21
C PRO A 223 -17.36 5.83 7.05
N GLU A 224 -17.01 7.11 7.20
CA GLU A 224 -16.17 7.81 6.22
C GLU A 224 -14.87 7.04 5.95
N PHE A 225 -14.51 6.89 4.66
CA PHE A 225 -13.34 6.13 4.23
C PHE A 225 -12.60 6.79 3.07
N MET A 226 -11.31 6.50 2.97
CA MET A 226 -10.45 6.86 1.83
C MET A 226 -10.12 5.61 1.02
N THR A 227 -10.19 5.69 -0.30
CA THR A 227 -9.79 4.59 -1.18
C THR A 227 -8.30 4.64 -1.51
N ILE A 228 -7.65 3.49 -1.56
CA ILE A 228 -6.24 3.35 -1.95
C ILE A 228 -6.10 2.16 -2.91
N THR A 229 -5.15 2.23 -3.84
CA THR A 229 -4.88 1.13 -4.77
C THR A 229 -4.00 0.09 -4.08
N LEU A 230 -4.34 -1.20 -4.22
CA LEU A 230 -3.51 -2.29 -3.73
C LEU A 230 -2.66 -2.85 -4.87
N CYS A 231 -1.35 -2.86 -4.67
CA CYS A 231 -0.37 -3.33 -5.65
C CYS A 231 0.45 -4.48 -5.04
N LYS A 232 0.54 -5.60 -5.74
CA LYS A 232 1.30 -6.79 -5.33
C LYS A 232 2.62 -6.84 -6.09
N LYS A 233 3.74 -6.97 -5.38
CA LYS A 233 5.06 -7.19 -6.00
C LYS A 233 5.04 -8.49 -6.79
N ASN A 234 5.46 -8.44 -8.06
CA ASN A 234 5.52 -9.58 -8.97
C ASN A 234 6.45 -10.68 -8.46
#